data_AF-A0A3R7WP75-F1
#
_entry.id   AF-A0A3R7WP75-F1
#
_cell.length_a   1.000
_cell.length_b   1.000
_cell.length_c   1.000
_cell.angle_alpha   90.00
_cell.angle_beta   90.00
_cell.angle_gamma   90.00
#
_symmetry.space_group_name_H-M   'P 1'
#
loop_
_entity.id
_entity.type
_entity.pdbx_description
1 polymer ?
#
loop_
_entity_poly.entity_id
_entity_poly.type
_entity_poly.pdbx_seq_one_letter_code
_entity_poly.pdbx_strand_id
1 'polypeptide(L)'
;MASQDDKAVHLEERVSYIHSNTAKDDDGYVETKSPKDLEEGALTEGGALDLFSREAFALFMQYGAIGIIYNIIPALQYPIFNVYLNLEGYQLSSYQVLMHIGWSFKVLFGLLSDCVPIYGYRRK
;
A
#
# COMPACT_ATOMS: atom_id res chain seq x y z
N MET A 1 -15.23 -58.37 -10.73
CA MET A 1 -14.19 -57.37 -10.41
C MET A 1 -14.61 -56.34 -9.35
N ALA A 2 -15.90 -56.23 -8.98
CA ALA A 2 -16.42 -55.14 -8.12
C ALA A 2 -16.42 -55.38 -6.59
N SER A 3 -15.90 -56.50 -6.08
CA SER A 3 -16.02 -56.84 -4.65
C SER A 3 -14.83 -56.40 -3.78
N GLN A 4 -13.70 -56.03 -4.40
CA GLN A 4 -12.47 -55.70 -3.67
C GLN A 4 -12.40 -54.19 -3.35
N ASP A 5 -12.96 -53.37 -4.24
CA ASP A 5 -13.06 -51.91 -4.06
C ASP A 5 -14.02 -51.54 -2.91
N ASP A 6 -15.15 -52.24 -2.77
CA ASP A 6 -16.15 -51.99 -1.72
C ASP A 6 -15.57 -52.17 -0.30
N LYS A 7 -14.65 -53.15 -0.16
CA LYS A 7 -13.96 -53.39 1.12
C LYS A 7 -12.94 -52.29 1.42
N ALA A 8 -12.27 -51.76 0.41
CA ALA A 8 -11.32 -50.67 0.58
C ALA A 8 -12.04 -49.39 1.02
N VAL A 9 -13.17 -49.05 0.37
CA VAL A 9 -13.99 -47.89 0.70
C VAL A 9 -14.55 -47.99 2.12
N HIS A 10 -15.07 -49.15 2.52
CA HIS A 10 -15.56 -49.36 3.89
C HIS A 10 -14.44 -49.34 4.94
N LEU A 11 -13.21 -49.71 4.57
CA LEU A 11 -12.05 -49.58 5.45
C LEU A 11 -11.65 -48.11 5.62
N GLU A 12 -11.65 -47.33 4.54
CA GLU A 12 -11.41 -45.88 4.60
C GLU A 12 -12.45 -45.14 5.45
N GLU A 13 -13.73 -45.53 5.35
CA GLU A 13 -14.81 -44.97 6.16
C GLU A 13 -14.66 -45.33 7.66
N ARG A 14 -14.18 -46.54 7.98
CA ARG A 14 -13.90 -46.92 9.37
C ARG A 14 -12.66 -46.22 9.93
N VAL A 15 -11.65 -45.96 9.09
CA VAL A 15 -10.45 -45.20 9.50
C VAL A 15 -10.79 -43.74 9.75
N SER A 16 -11.62 -43.11 8.90
CA SER A 16 -12.08 -41.74 9.11
C SER A 16 -12.95 -41.61 10.37
N TYR A 17 -13.81 -42.60 10.65
CA TYR A 17 -14.62 -42.62 11.87
C TYR A 17 -13.75 -42.72 13.14
N ILE A 18 -12.72 -43.58 13.15
CA ILE A 18 -11.78 -43.68 14.28
C ILE A 18 -11.02 -42.36 14.45
N HIS A 19 -10.49 -41.77 13.36
CA HIS A 19 -9.77 -40.50 13.45
C HIS A 19 -10.66 -39.33 13.93
N SER A 20 -11.95 -39.35 13.59
CA SER A 20 -12.92 -38.33 14.05
C SER A 20 -13.33 -38.50 15.52
N ASN A 21 -13.35 -39.73 16.03
CA ASN A 21 -13.82 -40.02 17.38
C ASN A 21 -12.69 -40.01 18.42
N THR A 22 -11.43 -40.11 17.99
CA THR A 22 -10.24 -39.89 18.84
C THR A 22 -9.81 -38.42 18.87
N ALA A 23 -10.47 -37.54 18.11
CA ALA A 23 -10.26 -36.08 18.14
C ALA A 23 -11.23 -35.35 19.08
N LYS A 24 -11.82 -36.07 20.05
CA LYS A 24 -12.45 -35.46 21.21
C LYS A 24 -11.53 -35.74 22.39
N ASP A 25 -11.25 -34.67 23.13
CA ASP A 25 -10.36 -34.60 24.30
C ASP A 25 -8.95 -34.07 23.99
N ASP A 26 -8.84 -33.02 23.19
CA ASP A 26 -7.98 -31.86 23.55
C ASP A 26 -8.38 -30.63 22.71
N ASP A 27 -8.80 -29.58 23.40
CA ASP A 27 -8.85 -28.16 23.00
C ASP A 27 -9.29 -27.78 21.57
N GLY A 28 -10.56 -27.38 21.46
CA GLY A 28 -11.01 -26.22 20.68
C GLY A 28 -10.68 -26.21 19.18
N TYR A 29 -11.62 -26.68 18.36
CA TYR A 29 -11.64 -26.31 16.93
C TYR A 29 -11.84 -24.79 16.80
N VAL A 30 -10.73 -24.05 16.67
CA VAL A 30 -10.76 -22.63 16.33
C VAL A 30 -11.12 -22.56 14.85
N GLU A 31 -12.37 -22.23 14.58
CA GLU A 31 -12.81 -21.73 13.28
C GLU A 31 -11.78 -20.68 12.84
N THR A 32 -10.97 -20.99 11.84
CA THR A 32 -10.12 -20.04 11.12
C THR A 32 -11.04 -19.11 10.32
N LYS A 33 -11.87 -18.35 11.03
CA LYS A 33 -12.45 -17.12 10.52
C LYS A 33 -11.28 -16.33 9.98
N SER A 34 -11.44 -15.80 8.76
CA SER A 34 -10.65 -14.67 8.28
C SER A 34 -10.33 -13.77 9.48
N PRO A 35 -9.05 -13.45 9.74
CA PRO A 35 -8.64 -12.79 10.98
C PRO A 35 -9.58 -11.64 11.29
N LYS A 36 -10.36 -11.81 12.37
CA LYS A 36 -11.41 -10.87 12.79
C LYS A 36 -10.83 -9.52 13.21
N ASP A 37 -9.52 -9.43 13.41
CA ASP A 37 -8.79 -8.21 13.70
C ASP A 37 -8.54 -7.32 12.48
N LEU A 38 -9.02 -7.71 11.29
CA LEU A 38 -8.97 -6.86 10.09
C LEU A 38 -10.22 -5.96 9.94
N GLU A 39 -11.21 -6.06 10.82
CA GLU A 39 -12.41 -5.20 10.76
C GLU A 39 -12.27 -3.88 11.52
N GLU A 40 -11.20 -3.69 12.30
CA GLU A 40 -10.88 -2.39 12.93
C GLU A 40 -9.65 -1.79 12.24
N GLY A 41 -9.93 -0.98 11.22
CA GLY A 41 -8.96 -0.54 10.22
C GLY A 41 -7.74 0.21 10.77
N ALA A 42 -6.58 -0.44 10.70
CA ALA A 42 -5.30 0.07 10.21
C ALA A 42 -4.28 -1.07 10.24
N LEU A 43 -3.36 -1.14 9.28
CA LEU A 43 -2.28 -2.16 9.28
C LEU A 43 -1.26 -1.96 10.42
N THR A 44 -1.41 -0.90 11.21
CA THR A 44 -0.53 -0.49 12.30
C THR A 44 -1.29 0.34 13.33
N GLU A 45 -0.92 0.27 14.61
CA GLU A 45 -1.38 1.18 15.67
C GLU A 45 -1.08 2.65 15.31
N GLY A 46 -1.99 3.29 14.60
CA GLY A 46 -1.92 4.70 14.20
C GLY A 46 -3.22 5.36 14.60
N GLY A 47 -3.30 5.81 15.86
CA GLY A 47 -4.43 6.61 16.32
C GLY A 47 -4.55 7.92 15.54
N ALA A 48 -5.67 8.61 15.69
CA ALA A 48 -5.87 9.92 15.08
C ALA A 48 -4.72 10.87 15.46
N LEU A 49 -4.08 11.46 14.46
CA LEU A 49 -3.03 12.44 14.67
C LEU A 49 -3.63 13.71 15.29
N ASP A 50 -3.06 14.19 16.40
CA ASP A 50 -3.47 15.46 16.98
C ASP A 50 -3.15 16.61 16.00
N LEU A 51 -4.14 17.45 15.72
CA LEU A 51 -4.07 18.54 14.74
C LEU A 51 -2.99 19.57 15.09
N PHE A 52 -2.68 19.73 16.38
CA PHE A 52 -1.66 20.65 16.88
C PHE A 52 -0.32 19.96 17.18
N SER A 53 -0.18 18.67 16.84
CA SER A 53 1.10 17.98 16.92
C SER A 53 2.10 18.56 15.90
N ARG A 54 3.39 18.47 16.24
CA ARG A 54 4.51 18.81 15.36
C ARG A 54 4.44 18.04 14.03
N GLU A 55 3.97 16.81 14.07
CA GLU A 55 3.81 15.95 12.88
C GLU A 55 2.71 16.47 11.95
N ALA A 56 1.58 16.91 12.50
CA ALA A 56 0.49 17.52 11.73
C ALA A 56 0.94 18.84 11.08
N PHE A 57 1.67 19.67 11.82
CA PHE A 57 2.23 20.90 11.28
C PHE A 57 3.24 20.66 10.15
N ALA A 58 4.08 19.62 10.28
CA ALA A 58 5.00 19.21 9.22
C ALA A 58 4.25 18.80 7.95
N LEU A 59 3.13 18.08 8.10
CA LEU A 59 2.27 17.68 6.98
C LEU A 59 1.59 18.89 6.31
N PHE A 60 1.08 19.86 7.10
CA PHE A 60 0.52 21.10 6.55
C PHE A 60 1.55 21.95 5.82
N MET A 61 2.75 22.10 6.40
CA MET A 61 3.84 22.84 5.76
C MET A 61 4.30 22.17 4.47
N GLN A 62 4.38 20.83 4.45
CA GLN A 62 4.69 20.08 3.23
C GLN A 62 3.63 20.32 2.16
N TYR A 63 2.34 20.24 2.52
CA TYR A 63 1.25 20.45 1.58
C TYR A 63 1.23 21.89 1.05
N GLY A 64 1.46 22.87 1.91
CA GLY A 64 1.60 24.27 1.53
C GLY A 64 2.78 24.52 0.59
N ALA A 65 3.94 23.93 0.87
CA ALA A 65 5.11 24.02 0.01
C ALA A 65 4.84 23.42 -1.38
N ILE A 66 4.19 22.25 -1.45
CA ILE A 66 3.73 21.65 -2.70
C ILE A 66 2.81 22.62 -3.45
N GLY A 67 1.85 23.24 -2.76
CA GLY A 67 0.92 24.21 -3.35
C GLY A 67 1.64 25.41 -3.96
N ILE A 68 2.64 25.98 -3.27
CA ILE A 68 3.46 27.08 -3.79
C ILE A 68 4.20 26.66 -5.06
N ILE A 69 4.85 25.49 -5.03
CA ILE A 69 5.62 24.96 -6.16
C ILE A 69 4.72 24.74 -7.39
N TYR A 70 3.54 24.13 -7.20
CA TYR A 70 2.57 23.91 -8.28
C TYR A 70 1.99 25.19 -8.87
N ASN A 71 2.01 26.31 -8.15
CA ASN A 71 1.55 27.60 -8.68
C ASN A 71 2.69 28.35 -9.37
N ILE A 72 3.86 28.44 -8.74
CA ILE A 72 4.97 29.25 -9.24
C ILE A 72 5.59 28.62 -10.49
N ILE A 73 5.85 27.31 -10.47
CA ILE A 73 6.58 26.67 -11.57
C ILE A 73 5.82 26.80 -12.90
N PRO A 74 4.52 26.47 -12.99
CA PRO A 74 3.75 26.69 -14.22
C PRO A 74 3.61 28.17 -14.59
N ALA A 75 3.46 29.07 -13.61
CA ALA A 75 3.35 30.51 -13.87
C ALA A 75 4.62 31.10 -14.51
N LEU A 76 5.80 30.54 -14.19
CA LEU A 76 7.06 30.95 -14.78
C LEU A 76 7.26 30.47 -16.23
N GLN A 77 6.45 29.52 -16.71
CA GLN A 77 6.61 28.96 -18.04
C GLN A 77 6.47 30.03 -19.14
N TYR A 78 5.46 30.89 -19.03
CA TYR A 78 5.22 31.94 -20.03
C TYR A 78 6.36 32.97 -20.12
N PRO A 79 6.76 33.67 -19.04
CA PRO A 79 7.81 34.69 -19.12
C PRO A 79 9.18 34.12 -19.50
N ILE A 80 9.53 32.90 -19.06
CA ILE A 80 10.84 32.31 -19.37
C ILE A 80 10.87 31.78 -20.80
N PHE A 81 9.90 30.94 -21.18
CA PHE A 81 10.01 30.22 -22.45
C PHE A 81 9.43 31.01 -23.63
N ASN A 82 8.35 31.79 -23.46
CA ASN A 82 7.82 32.62 -24.57
C ASN A 82 8.53 33.96 -24.64
N VAL A 83 8.63 34.70 -23.53
CA VAL A 83 9.10 36.09 -23.60
C VAL A 83 10.62 36.17 -23.67
N TYR A 84 11.34 35.39 -22.87
CA TYR A 84 12.81 35.45 -22.85
C TYR A 84 13.45 34.60 -23.96
N LEU A 85 13.00 33.35 -24.13
CA LEU A 85 13.57 32.42 -25.11
C LEU A 85 12.88 32.43 -26.49
N ASN A 86 11.76 33.14 -26.66
CA ASN A 86 10.98 33.21 -27.91
C ASN A 86 10.62 31.83 -28.49
N LEU A 87 10.32 30.86 -27.63
CA LEU A 87 9.92 29.51 -28.06
C LEU A 87 8.46 29.51 -28.53
N GLU A 88 8.18 28.71 -29.56
CA GLU A 88 6.83 28.51 -30.06
C GLU A 88 5.99 27.67 -29.10
N GLY A 89 4.66 27.87 -29.10
CA GLY A 89 3.73 27.19 -28.21
C GLY A 89 3.80 25.65 -28.24
N TYR A 90 4.22 25.07 -29.37
CA TYR A 90 4.46 23.62 -29.47
C TYR A 90 5.65 23.16 -28.61
N GLN A 91 6.75 23.91 -28.59
CA GLN A 91 7.94 23.58 -27.79
C GLN A 91 7.68 23.74 -26.29
N LEU A 92 6.75 24.62 -25.92
CA LEU A 92 6.23 24.76 -24.56
C LEU A 92 5.53 23.50 -24.04
N SER A 93 4.99 22.66 -24.92
CA SER A 93 4.29 21.44 -24.52
C SER A 93 5.24 20.43 -23.87
N SER A 94 6.49 20.38 -24.34
CA SER A 94 7.53 19.51 -23.77
C SER A 94 7.86 19.85 -22.32
N TYR A 95 7.76 21.12 -21.93
CA TYR A 95 8.02 21.56 -20.55
C TYR A 95 7.06 20.91 -19.54
N GLN A 96 5.77 20.84 -19.88
CA GLN A 96 4.76 20.20 -19.04
C GLN A 96 5.06 18.71 -18.86
N VAL A 97 5.47 18.03 -19.94
CA VAL A 97 5.86 16.62 -19.88
C VAL A 97 7.08 16.41 -18.96
N LEU A 98 8.10 17.26 -19.04
CA LEU A 98 9.26 17.22 -18.14
C LEU A 98 8.86 17.36 -16.67
N MET A 99 7.93 18.26 -16.37
CA MET A 99 7.38 18.44 -15.02
C MET A 99 6.68 17.17 -14.52
N HIS A 100 5.86 16.52 -15.36
CA HIS A 100 5.16 15.28 -15.00
C HIS A 100 6.10 14.08 -14.84
N ILE A 101 7.17 13.99 -15.62
CA ILE A 101 8.19 12.94 -15.45
C ILE A 101 8.82 13.01 -14.06
N GLY A 102 9.04 14.22 -13.52
CA GLY A 102 9.50 14.42 -12.14
C GLY A 102 8.58 13.75 -11.11
N TRP A 103 7.26 13.80 -11.32
CA TRP A 103 6.29 13.16 -10.43
C TRP A 103 6.35 11.64 -10.46
N SER A 104 6.72 11.03 -11.59
CA SER A 104 6.87 9.58 -11.72
C SER A 104 7.94 9.01 -10.78
N PHE A 105 8.98 9.79 -10.44
CA PHE A 105 10.01 9.36 -9.49
C PHE A 105 9.49 9.14 -8.07
N LYS A 106 8.32 9.69 -7.72
CA LYS A 106 7.69 9.47 -6.40
C LYS A 106 7.52 7.98 -6.10
N VAL A 107 7.24 7.15 -7.12
CA VAL A 107 7.10 5.70 -6.95
C VAL A 107 8.42 5.06 -6.53
N LEU A 108 9.53 5.47 -7.16
CA LEU A 108 10.87 4.99 -6.82
C LEU A 108 11.26 5.41 -5.40
N PHE A 109 10.99 6.66 -5.01
CA PHE A 109 11.21 7.13 -3.65
C PHE A 109 10.28 6.46 -2.62
N GLY A 110 9.06 6.10 -3.01
CA GLY A 110 8.16 5.28 -2.20
C GLY A 110 8.77 3.91 -1.93
N LEU A 111 9.12 3.19 -3.00
CA LEU A 111 9.75 1.87 -2.90
C LEU A 111 11.04 1.90 -2.05
N LEU A 112 11.92 2.87 -2.28
CA LEU A 112 13.14 3.02 -1.50
C LEU A 112 12.86 3.31 -0.02
N SER A 113 11.86 4.15 0.27
CA SER A 113 11.46 4.50 1.63
C SER A 113 10.79 3.34 2.39
N ASP A 114 10.23 2.37 1.67
CA ASP A 114 9.55 1.20 2.23
C ASP A 114 10.55 0.06 2.47
N CYS A 115 11.54 -0.10 1.59
CA CYS A 115 12.53 -1.16 1.67
C CYS A 115 13.77 -0.83 2.51
N VAL A 116 14.13 0.45 2.66
CA VAL A 116 15.34 0.87 3.40
C VAL A 116 14.96 1.72 4.61
N PRO A 117 15.40 1.37 5.83
CA PRO A 117 15.17 2.21 7.01
C PRO A 117 15.94 3.53 6.88
N ILE A 118 15.22 4.64 6.78
CA ILE A 118 15.81 5.98 6.70
C ILE A 118 15.94 6.51 8.13
N TYR A 119 17.17 6.67 8.63
CA TYR A 119 17.45 7.14 9.99
C TYR A 119 16.77 6.32 11.11
N GLY A 120 16.57 5.01 10.90
CA GLY A 120 15.87 4.14 11.86
C GLY A 120 14.35 4.24 11.81
N TYR A 121 13.79 5.14 11.00
CA TYR A 121 12.36 5.22 10.70
C TYR A 121 12.09 4.53 9.36
N ARG A 122 11.27 3.48 9.39
CA ARG A 122 10.72 2.85 8.18
C ARG A 122 9.33 3.44 7.97
N ARG A 123 8.98 3.84 6.74
CA ARG A 123 7.55 3.96 6.40
C ARG A 123 7.01 2.53 6.54
N LYS A 124 6.15 2.30 7.54
CA LYS A 124 5.59 0.97 7.75
C LYS A 124 4.77 0.57 6.54
#